data_AF-A0A1X7UA11-F1
#
_entry.id   AF-A0A1X7UA11-F1
#
_cell.length_a   1.000
_cell.length_b   1.000
_cell.length_c   1.000
_cell.angle_alpha   90.00
_cell.angle_beta   90.00
_cell.angle_gamma   90.00
#
_symmetry.space_group_name_H-M   'P 1'
#
loop_
_entity.id
_entity.type
_entity.pdbx_description
1 polymer ?
#
loop_
_entity_poly.entity_id
_entity_poly.type
_entity_poly.pdbx_seq_one_letter_code
_entity_poly.pdbx_strand_id
1 'polypeptide(L)'
;MKVNVIVTLSLLLEAAVSIPNADDKLHIYALPVGQGDCTVIQCPRGANDPVKGTVSIIDAGSSTKDLGINGQDIKDYLEGAKLYYVFLTHADADHLNYMDDILMSQDHEVSVFHSCSWNKYGCYISSPNAVPQIVPRCFNIQSCHRVFPVLNLCPNYQPNTNAVNSVKLFFVASAVRECAGNIANNEDSLIVKITYGQTSALITGDFELTPNLMTQFLRVAAPDLGSDIYKLSHHGAYNGKANQKQFLIAVKARYVFSSSGYMYGHPRCEIAKYYRSKLPNNVPPHPYTCFYHIGNRQYRPLNMNTKKPIYVTSALKGNFNGWTESHNTVVKINIDINNNKIDIDLPPLGNEIKIRKKYPN
;
A
#
# COMPACT_ATOMS: atom_id res chain seq x y z
N MET A 1 30.36 44.30 28.60
CA MET A 1 29.01 43.71 28.58
C MET A 1 29.12 42.27 28.12
N LYS A 2 28.79 41.29 28.97
CA LYS A 2 28.69 39.88 28.57
C LYS A 2 27.32 39.68 27.92
N VAL A 3 27.30 39.33 26.64
CA VAL A 3 26.08 38.92 25.95
C VAL A 3 25.82 37.47 26.34
N ASN A 4 24.82 37.24 27.19
CA ASN A 4 24.32 35.89 27.45
C ASN A 4 23.54 35.44 26.22
N VAL A 5 24.13 34.57 25.42
CA VAL A 5 23.43 33.84 24.36
C VAL A 5 22.60 32.77 25.06
N ILE A 6 21.29 33.00 25.17
CA ILE A 6 20.33 31.97 25.56
C ILE A 6 20.16 31.07 24.34
N VAL A 7 20.86 29.93 24.34
CA VAL A 7 20.55 28.83 23.42
C VAL A 7 19.30 28.16 23.99
N THR A 8 18.12 28.52 23.48
CA THR A 8 16.92 27.69 23.69
C THR A 8 17.13 26.39 22.93
N LEU A 9 17.62 25.37 23.64
CA LEU A 9 17.59 24.00 23.19
C LEU A 9 16.12 23.57 23.19
N SER A 10 15.41 23.84 22.09
CA SER A 10 14.09 23.26 21.85
C SER A 10 14.29 21.75 21.72
N LEU A 11 14.10 21.03 22.83
CA LEU A 11 13.78 19.61 22.83
C LEU A 11 12.46 19.46 22.06
N LEU A 12 12.55 19.33 20.74
CA LEU A 12 11.51 18.72 19.93
C LEU A 12 11.46 17.27 20.40
N LEU A 13 10.55 16.98 21.32
CA LEU A 13 10.18 15.61 21.63
C LEU A 13 9.68 15.01 20.30
N GLU A 14 10.47 14.13 19.70
CA GLU A 14 10.03 13.32 18.56
C GLU A 14 8.91 12.43 19.09
N ALA A 15 7.66 12.91 19.01
CA ALA A 15 6.52 12.07 19.25
C ALA A 15 6.55 11.00 18.17
N ALA A 16 6.91 9.76 18.55
CA ALA A 16 6.77 8.61 17.68
C ALA A 16 5.36 8.61 17.10
N VAL A 17 5.26 8.58 15.77
CA VAL A 17 3.97 8.58 15.10
C VAL A 17 3.37 7.20 15.34
N SER A 18 2.34 7.12 16.19
CA SER A 18 1.57 5.90 16.41
C SER A 18 0.30 5.91 15.57
N ILE A 19 -0.18 4.71 15.21
CA ILE A 19 -1.49 4.55 14.59
C ILE A 19 -2.57 5.15 15.50
N PRO A 20 -3.56 5.89 14.97
CA PRO A 20 -4.66 6.40 15.78
C PRO A 20 -5.42 5.28 16.50
N ASN A 21 -6.10 5.60 17.60
CA ASN A 21 -7.01 4.65 18.24
C ASN A 21 -8.11 4.25 17.24
N ALA A 22 -8.50 2.98 17.26
CA ALA A 22 -9.58 2.50 16.40
C ALA A 22 -10.92 3.13 16.80
N ASP A 23 -11.73 3.49 15.80
CA ASP A 23 -13.06 4.08 15.93
C ASP A 23 -14.10 3.18 15.21
N ASP A 24 -15.26 3.72 14.83
CA ASP A 24 -16.32 2.98 14.16
C ASP A 24 -16.13 2.83 12.62
N LYS A 25 -14.98 3.25 12.10
CA LYS A 25 -14.65 3.25 10.67
C LYS A 25 -13.58 2.22 10.33
N LEU A 26 -13.56 1.80 9.07
CA LEU A 26 -12.44 1.05 8.51
C LEU A 26 -11.40 2.05 8.00
N HIS A 27 -10.14 1.89 8.40
CA HIS A 27 -9.05 2.73 7.91
C HIS A 27 -8.07 1.90 7.06
N ILE A 28 -7.68 2.45 5.92
CA ILE A 28 -6.60 1.93 5.08
C ILE A 28 -5.47 2.96 5.07
N TYR A 29 -4.29 2.58 5.53
CA TYR A 29 -3.10 3.42 5.58
C TYR A 29 -2.08 2.92 4.58
N ALA A 30 -1.67 3.76 3.63
CA ALA A 30 -0.45 3.51 2.86
C ALA A 30 0.72 4.22 3.54
N LEU A 31 1.67 3.45 4.05
CA LEU A 31 2.83 3.99 4.75
C LEU A 31 3.95 4.33 3.76
N PRO A 32 4.64 5.48 3.88
CA PRO A 32 5.73 5.89 3.00
C PRO A 32 7.02 5.16 3.36
N VAL A 33 7.07 3.86 3.07
CA VAL A 33 8.30 3.07 3.09
C VAL A 33 9.29 3.62 2.07
N GLY A 34 10.58 3.29 2.17
CA GLY A 34 11.58 3.84 1.23
C GLY A 34 11.33 3.44 -0.23
N GLN A 35 10.98 2.17 -0.43
CA GLN A 35 10.69 1.57 -1.72
C GLN A 35 9.71 0.41 -1.50
N GLY A 36 8.78 0.24 -2.44
CA GLY A 36 7.79 -0.82 -2.40
C GLY A 36 6.48 -0.42 -1.74
N ASP A 37 5.74 -1.42 -1.26
CA ASP A 37 4.43 -1.23 -0.64
C ASP A 37 4.43 -1.54 0.86
N CYS A 38 3.70 -0.74 1.63
CA CYS A 38 3.20 -1.16 2.94
C CYS A 38 1.82 -0.56 3.17
N THR A 39 0.82 -1.44 3.23
CA THR A 39 -0.58 -1.04 3.45
C THR A 39 -1.10 -1.67 4.73
N VAL A 40 -1.57 -0.86 5.67
CA VAL A 40 -2.19 -1.30 6.93
C VAL A 40 -3.70 -1.11 6.84
N ILE A 41 -4.46 -2.12 7.23
CA ILE A 41 -5.92 -2.10 7.32
C ILE A 41 -6.28 -2.18 8.80
N GLN A 42 -6.84 -1.12 9.36
CA GLN A 42 -7.30 -1.08 10.76
C GLN A 42 -8.81 -1.22 10.80
N CYS A 43 -9.26 -2.26 11.49
CA CYS A 43 -10.67 -2.55 11.65
C CYS A 43 -11.41 -1.44 12.41
N PRO A 44 -12.73 -1.27 12.12
CA PRO A 44 -13.61 -0.67 13.09
C PRO A 44 -13.48 -1.41 14.42
N ARG A 45 -13.56 -0.70 15.54
CA ARG A 45 -13.25 -1.23 16.86
C ARG A 45 -14.30 -2.26 17.30
N GLY A 46 -13.86 -3.49 17.53
CA GLY A 46 -14.65 -4.55 18.15
C GLY A 46 -14.63 -4.53 19.67
N ALA A 47 -15.55 -5.28 20.29
CA ALA A 47 -15.71 -5.31 21.75
C ALA A 47 -14.46 -5.81 22.51
N ASN A 48 -13.69 -6.69 21.90
CA ASN A 48 -12.49 -7.31 22.48
C ASN A 48 -11.18 -6.83 21.81
N ASP A 49 -11.26 -5.77 21.00
CA ASP A 49 -10.05 -5.21 20.38
C ASP A 49 -9.25 -4.37 21.38
N PRO A 50 -7.91 -4.35 21.24
CA PRO A 50 -7.10 -3.38 21.94
C PRO A 50 -7.50 -1.95 21.52
N VAL A 51 -7.03 -0.94 22.25
CA VAL A 51 -7.38 0.47 21.98
C VAL A 51 -6.99 0.90 20.56
N LYS A 52 -5.87 0.39 20.04
CA LYS A 52 -5.41 0.64 18.67
C LYS A 52 -6.08 -0.27 17.63
N GLY A 53 -6.96 -1.17 18.05
CA GLY A 53 -7.73 -2.04 17.16
C GLY A 53 -6.98 -3.26 16.65
N THR A 54 -7.72 -4.08 15.92
CA THR A 54 -7.16 -5.16 15.11
C THR A 54 -6.72 -4.62 13.74
N VAL A 55 -5.54 -5.02 13.29
CA VAL A 55 -4.95 -4.62 12.02
C VAL A 55 -4.56 -5.82 11.16
N SER A 56 -4.60 -5.65 9.84
CA SER A 56 -3.96 -6.54 8.87
C SER A 56 -2.99 -5.73 8.00
N ILE A 57 -1.93 -6.38 7.50
CA ILE A 57 -0.90 -5.72 6.69
C ILE A 57 -0.80 -6.39 5.33
N ILE A 58 -0.67 -5.58 4.28
CA ILE A 58 -0.33 -6.03 2.92
C ILE A 58 1.03 -5.43 2.57
N ASP A 59 2.03 -6.30 2.45
CA ASP A 59 3.46 -5.97 2.26
C ASP A 59 4.06 -5.06 3.35
N ALA A 60 5.39 -5.03 3.46
CA ALA A 60 6.10 -4.23 4.45
C ALA A 60 7.33 -3.50 3.90
N GLY A 61 7.38 -3.20 2.61
CA GLY A 61 8.36 -2.24 2.10
C GLY A 61 9.83 -2.67 2.21
N SER A 62 10.70 -1.73 1.86
CA SER A 62 12.11 -1.71 2.24
C SER A 62 12.62 -0.27 2.36
N SER A 63 13.75 -0.05 3.05
CA SER A 63 14.47 1.24 2.98
C SER A 63 15.54 1.17 1.92
N THR A 64 15.63 2.27 1.18
CA THR A 64 16.92 2.74 0.70
C THR A 64 17.37 3.76 1.75
N LYS A 65 18.56 3.59 2.36
CA LYS A 65 19.06 4.24 3.60
C LYS A 65 18.69 5.70 3.92
N ASP A 66 18.18 6.48 2.96
CA ASP A 66 17.82 7.90 3.08
C ASP A 66 16.35 8.21 2.69
N LEU A 67 15.50 7.19 2.45
CA LEU A 67 14.13 7.32 1.95
C LEU A 67 13.14 6.58 2.83
N GLY A 68 12.05 7.26 3.17
CA GLY A 68 10.86 6.67 3.81
C GLY A 68 11.09 6.15 5.23
N ILE A 69 10.05 5.55 5.78
CA ILE A 69 10.11 4.91 7.09
C ILE A 69 10.71 3.49 6.99
N ASN A 70 11.32 3.04 8.08
CA ASN A 70 11.94 1.73 8.19
C ASN A 70 11.10 0.74 9.01
N GLY A 71 11.55 -0.50 9.16
CA GLY A 71 10.83 -1.54 9.90
C GLY A 71 10.60 -1.23 11.39
N GLN A 72 11.53 -0.54 12.05
CA GLN A 72 11.32 -0.05 13.42
C GLN A 72 10.21 0.99 13.47
N ASP A 73 10.22 1.96 12.55
CA ASP A 73 9.16 2.98 12.47
C ASP A 73 7.77 2.34 12.23
N ILE A 74 7.69 1.27 11.44
CA ILE A 74 6.43 0.52 11.23
C ILE A 74 6.00 -0.18 12.52
N LYS A 75 6.93 -0.82 13.24
CA LYS A 75 6.61 -1.45 14.54
C LYS A 75 6.11 -0.42 15.55
N ASP A 76 6.78 0.72 15.65
CA ASP A 76 6.39 1.83 16.53
C ASP A 76 5.02 2.40 16.12
N TYR A 77 4.78 2.52 14.81
CA TYR A 77 3.47 2.93 14.28
C TYR A 77 2.37 1.95 14.69
N LEU A 78 2.65 0.65 14.70
CA LEU A 78 1.67 -0.40 15.02
C LEU A 78 1.61 -0.73 16.52
N GLU A 79 2.40 -0.08 17.36
CA GLU A 79 2.47 -0.39 18.79
C GLU A 79 1.09 -0.35 19.46
N GLY A 80 0.73 -1.43 20.14
CA GLY A 80 -0.55 -1.60 20.83
C GLY A 80 -1.72 -2.04 19.94
N ALA A 81 -1.53 -2.16 18.61
CA ALA A 81 -2.47 -2.81 17.72
C ALA A 81 -2.26 -4.33 17.72
N LYS A 82 -3.32 -5.10 17.45
CA LYS A 82 -3.22 -6.55 17.25
C LYS A 82 -3.09 -6.87 15.77
N LEU A 83 -1.95 -7.39 15.34
CA LEU A 83 -1.80 -7.92 13.99
C LEU A 83 -2.62 -9.21 13.83
N TYR A 84 -3.43 -9.32 12.78
CA TYR A 84 -4.32 -10.47 12.59
C TYR A 84 -4.00 -11.27 11.34
N TYR A 85 -3.87 -10.59 10.21
CA TYR A 85 -3.44 -11.20 8.96
C TYR A 85 -2.32 -10.42 8.30
N VAL A 86 -1.45 -11.15 7.61
CA VAL A 86 -0.47 -10.60 6.69
C VAL A 86 -0.73 -11.15 5.29
N PHE A 87 -0.59 -10.29 4.29
CA PHE A 87 -0.66 -10.65 2.88
C PHE A 87 0.62 -10.20 2.20
N LEU A 88 1.35 -11.14 1.58
CA LEU A 88 2.55 -10.88 0.81
C LEU A 88 2.20 -11.01 -0.65
N THR A 89 2.28 -9.91 -1.39
CA THR A 89 1.83 -9.89 -2.77
C THR A 89 2.74 -10.73 -3.64
N HIS A 90 4.06 -10.58 -3.51
CA HIS A 90 5.08 -11.32 -4.24
C HIS A 90 6.42 -11.25 -3.47
N ALA A 91 7.49 -11.85 -3.99
CA ALA A 91 8.73 -12.08 -3.23
C ALA A 91 9.85 -11.05 -3.45
N ASP A 92 9.57 -9.91 -4.09
CA ASP A 92 10.58 -8.87 -4.25
C ASP A 92 10.90 -8.23 -2.89
N ALA A 93 12.17 -7.92 -2.68
CA ALA A 93 12.68 -7.47 -1.39
C ALA A 93 12.02 -6.19 -0.89
N ASP A 94 11.61 -5.29 -1.80
CA ASP A 94 10.91 -4.08 -1.45
C ASP A 94 9.45 -4.29 -1.01
N HIS A 95 8.95 -5.52 -0.99
CA HIS A 95 7.66 -5.85 -0.40
C HIS A 95 7.78 -6.61 0.92
N LEU A 96 8.95 -7.18 1.21
CA LEU A 96 9.14 -8.15 2.31
C LEU A 96 10.11 -7.71 3.39
N ASN A 97 11.06 -6.82 3.10
CA ASN A 97 12.25 -6.63 3.95
C ASN A 97 11.96 -6.26 5.40
N TYR A 98 10.83 -5.61 5.71
CA TYR A 98 10.47 -5.30 7.10
C TYR A 98 9.47 -6.25 7.74
N MET A 99 8.98 -7.23 6.99
CA MET A 99 7.94 -8.11 7.50
C MET A 99 8.46 -9.03 8.61
N ASP A 100 9.73 -9.49 8.52
CA ASP A 100 10.28 -10.43 9.50
C ASP A 100 10.33 -9.82 10.90
N ASP A 101 10.87 -8.61 11.03
CA ASP A 101 10.95 -7.88 12.30
C ASP A 101 9.55 -7.61 12.88
N ILE A 102 8.57 -7.27 12.03
CA ILE A 102 7.18 -7.05 12.45
C ILE A 102 6.61 -8.36 13.01
N LEU A 103 6.77 -9.48 12.30
CA LEU A 103 6.27 -10.79 12.74
C LEU A 103 7.00 -11.28 13.99
N MET A 104 8.32 -11.11 14.09
CA MET A 104 9.10 -11.47 15.29
C MET A 104 8.67 -10.70 16.55
N SER A 105 8.18 -9.46 16.38
CA SER A 105 7.68 -8.66 17.50
C SER A 105 6.31 -9.08 18.04
N GLN A 106 5.61 -9.98 17.33
CA GLN A 106 4.31 -10.50 17.79
C GLN A 106 4.51 -11.56 18.88
N ASP A 107 3.54 -11.65 19.77
CA ASP A 107 3.48 -12.65 20.86
C ASP A 107 2.60 -13.86 20.50
N HIS A 108 2.16 -13.96 19.24
CA HIS A 108 1.28 -15.00 18.74
C HIS A 108 1.56 -15.30 17.27
N GLU A 109 1.08 -16.47 16.82
CA GLU A 109 1.11 -16.87 15.42
C GLU A 109 0.18 -16.00 14.56
N VAL A 110 0.68 -15.58 13.40
CA VAL A 110 -0.03 -14.76 12.40
C VAL A 110 -0.12 -15.54 11.09
N SER A 111 -1.32 -15.65 10.53
CA SER A 111 -1.49 -16.25 9.20
C SER A 111 -0.96 -15.31 8.12
N VAL A 112 -0.02 -15.82 7.31
CA VAL A 112 0.67 -15.08 6.25
C VAL A 112 0.26 -15.65 4.90
N PHE A 113 -0.57 -14.93 4.15
CA PHE A 113 -1.04 -15.35 2.83
C PHE A 113 -0.07 -14.91 1.74
N HIS A 114 0.25 -15.80 0.80
CA HIS A 114 1.22 -15.55 -0.26
C HIS A 114 0.92 -16.35 -1.53
N SER A 115 1.40 -15.93 -2.70
CA SER A 115 1.00 -16.51 -3.99
C SER A 115 1.78 -17.76 -4.42
N CYS A 116 3.04 -17.88 -4.02
CA CYS A 116 3.97 -18.90 -4.49
C CYS A 116 4.57 -19.71 -3.33
N SER A 117 5.39 -20.72 -3.60
CA SER A 117 6.04 -21.53 -2.56
C SER A 117 6.71 -20.68 -1.47
N TRP A 118 6.50 -21.05 -0.19
CA TRP A 118 6.99 -20.30 0.97
C TRP A 118 8.50 -20.12 0.97
N ASN A 119 9.28 -21.08 0.43
CA ASN A 119 10.74 -20.95 0.33
C ASN A 119 11.23 -19.69 -0.41
N LYS A 120 10.38 -18.99 -1.19
CA LYS A 120 10.70 -17.72 -1.84
C LYS A 120 10.56 -16.52 -0.90
N TYR A 121 9.64 -16.62 0.05
CA TYR A 121 9.38 -15.62 1.07
C TYR A 121 10.25 -15.86 2.31
N GLY A 122 10.46 -17.13 2.66
CA GLY A 122 11.23 -17.58 3.82
C GLY A 122 12.73 -17.27 3.77
N CYS A 123 13.25 -16.81 2.62
CA CYS A 123 14.59 -16.21 2.56
C CYS A 123 14.66 -14.83 3.24
N TYR A 124 13.51 -14.15 3.34
CA TYR A 124 13.37 -12.85 3.99
C TYR A 124 12.67 -12.96 5.35
N ILE A 125 11.83 -13.99 5.54
CA ILE A 125 10.99 -14.17 6.72
C ILE A 125 11.37 -15.47 7.44
N SER A 126 12.03 -15.33 8.58
CA SER A 126 12.47 -16.43 9.44
C SER A 126 11.68 -16.53 10.75
N SER A 127 10.80 -15.56 11.02
CA SER A 127 10.00 -15.49 12.23
C SER A 127 9.18 -16.76 12.48
N PRO A 128 9.26 -17.34 13.69
CA PRO A 128 8.45 -18.51 14.05
C PRO A 128 6.95 -18.18 14.15
N ASN A 129 6.60 -16.90 14.27
CA ASN A 129 5.22 -16.43 14.34
C ASN A 129 4.55 -16.42 12.95
N ALA A 130 5.30 -16.62 11.87
CA ALA A 130 4.76 -16.66 10.51
C ALA A 130 4.12 -18.03 10.23
N VAL A 131 2.80 -18.08 10.06
CA VAL A 131 2.08 -19.29 9.64
C VAL A 131 1.71 -19.17 8.15
N PRO A 132 2.50 -19.75 7.24
CA PRO A 132 2.32 -19.55 5.81
C PRO A 132 1.05 -20.21 5.25
N GLN A 133 0.33 -19.47 4.41
CA GLN A 133 -0.90 -19.88 3.73
C GLN A 133 -0.74 -19.61 2.22
N ILE A 134 -0.43 -20.65 1.45
CA ILE A 134 -0.27 -20.50 0.00
C ILE A 134 -1.63 -20.37 -0.68
N VAL A 135 -1.88 -19.24 -1.34
CA VAL A 135 -3.03 -19.03 -2.22
C VAL A 135 -2.67 -19.53 -3.61
N PRO A 136 -3.17 -20.70 -4.06
CA PRO A 136 -2.76 -21.27 -5.32
C PRO A 136 -3.28 -20.44 -6.48
N ARG A 137 -2.82 -20.82 -7.67
CA ARG A 137 -3.19 -20.14 -8.90
C ARG A 137 -4.70 -20.05 -9.10
N CYS A 138 -5.16 -18.82 -9.27
CA CYS A 138 -6.55 -18.50 -9.58
C CYS A 138 -6.62 -17.17 -10.34
N PHE A 139 -7.71 -16.94 -11.07
CA PHE A 139 -7.83 -15.83 -12.04
C PHE A 139 -9.06 -14.95 -11.81
N ASN A 140 -9.91 -15.29 -10.85
CA ASN A 140 -11.08 -14.53 -10.44
C ASN A 140 -11.53 -14.99 -9.04
N ILE A 141 -12.42 -14.24 -8.39
CA ILE A 141 -12.92 -14.53 -7.04
C ILE A 141 -13.51 -15.94 -6.98
N GLN A 142 -14.30 -16.34 -7.99
CA GLN A 142 -14.93 -17.65 -8.00
C GLN A 142 -13.91 -18.79 -7.97
N SER A 143 -12.83 -18.70 -8.76
CA SER A 143 -11.79 -19.73 -8.82
C SER A 143 -10.92 -19.74 -7.57
N CYS A 144 -10.59 -18.58 -7.00
CA CYS A 144 -9.88 -18.51 -5.72
C CYS A 144 -10.73 -19.09 -4.58
N HIS A 145 -12.04 -18.82 -4.59
CA HIS A 145 -12.98 -19.28 -3.56
C HIS A 145 -13.17 -20.80 -3.53
N ARG A 146 -12.79 -21.53 -4.59
CA ARG A 146 -12.78 -23.00 -4.56
C ARG A 146 -11.75 -23.57 -3.59
N VAL A 147 -10.73 -22.78 -3.24
CA VAL A 147 -9.65 -23.21 -2.35
C VAL A 147 -9.67 -22.41 -1.04
N PHE A 148 -9.84 -21.10 -1.10
CA PHE A 148 -9.82 -20.23 0.08
C PHE A 148 -11.16 -19.56 0.32
N PRO A 149 -11.74 -19.64 1.52
CA PRO A 149 -12.96 -18.91 1.82
C PRO A 149 -12.71 -17.39 1.77
N VAL A 150 -13.80 -16.64 1.66
CA VAL A 150 -13.77 -15.19 1.93
C VAL A 150 -13.32 -14.98 3.38
N LEU A 151 -12.30 -14.14 3.59
CA LEU A 151 -11.77 -13.87 4.92
C LEU A 151 -12.54 -12.73 5.59
N ASN A 152 -12.79 -12.85 6.89
CA ASN A 152 -13.28 -11.75 7.72
C ASN A 152 -12.08 -11.07 8.38
N LEU A 153 -11.77 -9.84 7.96
CA LEU A 153 -10.63 -9.10 8.51
C LEU A 153 -10.89 -8.60 9.94
N CYS A 154 -12.15 -8.43 10.32
CA CYS A 154 -12.56 -7.74 11.55
C CYS A 154 -13.55 -8.56 12.38
N PRO A 155 -13.18 -9.79 12.80
CA PRO A 155 -14.09 -10.71 13.47
C PRO A 155 -14.60 -10.20 14.83
N ASN A 156 -13.82 -9.38 15.53
CA ASN A 156 -14.22 -8.78 16.81
C ASN A 156 -15.25 -7.66 16.66
N TYR A 157 -15.32 -7.02 15.49
CA TYR A 157 -16.29 -5.97 15.18
C TYR A 157 -17.59 -6.55 14.64
N GLN A 158 -17.49 -7.44 13.65
CA GLN A 158 -18.63 -8.15 13.09
C GLN A 158 -18.23 -9.60 12.81
N PRO A 159 -18.55 -10.56 13.68
CA PRO A 159 -18.14 -11.96 13.52
C PRO A 159 -18.88 -12.66 12.38
N ASN A 160 -20.09 -12.23 12.03
CA ASN A 160 -20.85 -12.86 10.94
C ASN A 160 -20.36 -12.34 9.57
N THR A 161 -19.54 -13.14 8.88
CA THR A 161 -19.01 -12.84 7.53
C THR A 161 -20.10 -12.67 6.46
N ASN A 162 -21.36 -13.07 6.72
CA ASN A 162 -22.47 -12.82 5.79
C ASN A 162 -23.12 -11.45 6.00
N ALA A 163 -22.84 -10.75 7.11
CA ALA A 163 -23.39 -9.43 7.37
C ALA A 163 -22.87 -8.38 6.37
N VAL A 164 -23.68 -7.37 6.11
CA VAL A 164 -23.34 -6.28 5.17
C VAL A 164 -22.20 -5.40 5.70
N ASN A 165 -22.12 -5.25 7.02
CA ASN A 165 -21.09 -4.47 7.70
C ASN A 165 -19.87 -5.29 8.14
N SER A 166 -19.72 -6.54 7.73
CA SER A 166 -18.45 -7.24 7.94
C SER A 166 -17.39 -6.72 6.97
N VAL A 167 -16.15 -6.60 7.41
CA VAL A 167 -15.01 -6.25 6.54
C VAL A 167 -14.48 -7.55 5.93
N LYS A 168 -14.69 -7.72 4.63
CA LYS A 168 -14.33 -8.95 3.92
C LYS A 168 -13.11 -8.75 3.04
N LEU A 169 -12.27 -9.77 2.93
CA LEU A 169 -11.22 -9.85 1.92
C LEU A 169 -11.47 -11.03 0.98
N PHE A 170 -11.41 -10.74 -0.31
CA PHE A 170 -11.49 -11.70 -1.40
C PHE A 170 -10.13 -11.77 -2.10
N PHE A 171 -9.65 -12.98 -2.35
CA PHE A 171 -8.60 -13.19 -3.35
C PHE A 171 -9.22 -13.08 -4.74
N VAL A 172 -8.70 -12.18 -5.57
CA VAL A 172 -9.16 -11.97 -6.94
C VAL A 172 -8.32 -12.77 -7.92
N ALA A 173 -7.00 -12.79 -7.73
CA ALA A 173 -6.08 -13.59 -8.51
C ALA A 173 -4.81 -13.87 -7.72
N SER A 174 -4.12 -14.95 -8.07
CA SER A 174 -2.84 -15.35 -7.47
C SER A 174 -2.05 -16.16 -8.49
N ALA A 175 -0.72 -16.04 -8.47
CA ALA A 175 0.21 -16.87 -9.25
C ALA A 175 -0.20 -17.05 -10.72
N VAL A 176 -0.57 -15.94 -11.39
CA VAL A 176 -1.15 -15.95 -12.74
C VAL A 176 -0.20 -16.62 -13.75
N ARG A 177 1.12 -16.50 -13.53
CA ARG A 177 2.18 -17.12 -14.35
C ARG A 177 2.73 -18.41 -13.76
N GLU A 178 2.05 -19.00 -12.78
CA GLU A 178 2.47 -20.25 -12.12
C GLU A 178 3.82 -20.13 -11.42
N CYS A 179 4.19 -18.93 -10.95
CA CYS A 179 5.49 -18.71 -10.31
C CYS A 179 6.65 -19.16 -11.22
N ALA A 180 6.52 -18.89 -12.54
CA ALA A 180 7.43 -19.38 -13.56
C ALA A 180 8.88 -18.99 -13.26
N GLY A 181 9.81 -19.91 -13.51
CA GLY A 181 11.22 -19.74 -13.13
C GLY A 181 11.48 -19.93 -11.63
N ASN A 182 10.49 -20.43 -10.87
CA ASN A 182 10.54 -20.59 -9.42
C ASN A 182 10.82 -19.26 -8.69
N ILE A 183 10.18 -18.18 -9.11
CA ILE A 183 10.25 -16.87 -8.44
C ILE A 183 8.82 -16.33 -8.34
N ALA A 184 8.46 -15.76 -7.19
CA ALA A 184 7.19 -15.03 -7.05
C ALA A 184 7.40 -13.60 -7.56
N ASN A 185 7.39 -13.42 -8.88
CA ASN A 185 7.62 -12.12 -9.51
C ASN A 185 6.34 -11.27 -9.50
N ASN A 186 6.46 -10.04 -9.99
CA ASN A 186 5.35 -9.11 -10.24
C ASN A 186 4.16 -9.74 -10.98
N GLU A 187 4.40 -10.58 -11.99
CA GLU A 187 3.31 -11.22 -12.74
C GLU A 187 2.50 -12.24 -11.91
N ASP A 188 3.04 -12.68 -10.76
CA ASP A 188 2.44 -13.63 -9.83
C ASP A 188 1.91 -12.97 -8.56
N SER A 189 1.82 -11.63 -8.54
CA SER A 189 1.31 -10.90 -7.39
C SER A 189 -0.08 -11.39 -6.94
N LEU A 190 -0.25 -11.56 -5.64
CA LEU A 190 -1.54 -11.77 -4.99
C LEU A 190 -2.39 -10.51 -5.12
N ILE A 191 -3.53 -10.61 -5.80
CA ILE A 191 -4.49 -9.52 -5.93
C ILE A 191 -5.62 -9.73 -4.95
N VAL A 192 -5.85 -8.75 -4.09
CA VAL A 192 -6.91 -8.80 -3.07
C VAL A 192 -7.91 -7.67 -3.23
N LYS A 193 -9.17 -7.96 -2.92
CA LYS A 193 -10.26 -6.99 -2.86
C LYS A 193 -10.83 -6.97 -1.46
N ILE A 194 -10.88 -5.78 -0.86
CA ILE A 194 -11.48 -5.55 0.45
C ILE A 194 -12.84 -4.91 0.25
N THR A 195 -13.86 -5.36 0.98
CA THR A 195 -15.20 -4.76 0.95
C THR A 195 -15.69 -4.42 2.35
N TYR A 196 -16.31 -3.24 2.51
CA TYR A 196 -16.99 -2.83 3.72
C TYR A 196 -18.25 -2.02 3.36
N GLY A 197 -19.43 -2.56 3.68
CA GLY A 197 -20.69 -2.04 3.15
C GLY A 197 -20.68 -2.07 1.62
N GLN A 198 -20.91 -0.90 1.00
CA GLN A 198 -20.89 -0.75 -0.46
C GLN A 198 -19.54 -0.31 -1.03
N THR A 199 -18.54 -0.04 -0.17
CA THR A 199 -17.22 0.44 -0.60
C THR A 199 -16.28 -0.74 -0.83
N SER A 200 -15.45 -0.66 -1.87
CA SER A 200 -14.37 -1.64 -2.08
C SER A 200 -13.02 -1.04 -2.44
N ALA A 201 -11.95 -1.72 -2.02
CA ALA A 201 -10.57 -1.39 -2.34
C ALA A 201 -9.87 -2.56 -3.03
N LEU A 202 -9.14 -2.28 -4.11
CA LEU A 202 -8.32 -3.26 -4.82
C LEU A 202 -6.84 -2.98 -4.56
N ILE A 203 -6.12 -4.00 -4.07
CA ILE A 203 -4.68 -3.96 -3.83
C ILE A 203 -4.03 -5.06 -4.68
N THR A 204 -3.09 -4.68 -5.53
CA THR A 204 -2.52 -5.57 -6.56
C THR A 204 -1.04 -5.88 -6.40
N GLY A 205 -0.38 -5.36 -5.36
CA GLY A 205 1.08 -5.34 -5.30
C GLY A 205 1.68 -4.73 -6.57
N ASP A 206 2.58 -5.48 -7.19
CA ASP A 206 3.27 -5.09 -8.42
C ASP A 206 2.74 -5.77 -9.69
N PHE A 207 1.52 -6.31 -9.62
CA PHE A 207 0.88 -7.02 -10.72
C PHE A 207 1.05 -6.37 -12.10
N GLU A 208 1.73 -7.08 -12.99
CA GLU A 208 1.92 -6.65 -14.37
C GLU A 208 1.85 -7.84 -15.31
N LEU A 209 1.41 -7.63 -16.55
CA LEU A 209 1.37 -8.67 -17.58
C LEU A 209 1.67 -8.06 -18.94
N THR A 210 2.20 -8.83 -19.89
CA THR A 210 2.24 -8.38 -21.28
C THR A 210 0.82 -8.08 -21.82
N PRO A 211 0.65 -7.24 -22.86
CA PRO A 211 -0.68 -6.92 -23.39
C PRO A 211 -1.55 -8.12 -23.78
N ASN A 212 -0.93 -9.16 -24.36
CA ASN A 212 -1.63 -10.39 -24.72
C ASN A 212 -2.14 -11.15 -23.49
N LEU A 213 -1.28 -11.30 -22.46
CA LEU A 213 -1.65 -11.97 -21.22
C LEU A 213 -2.67 -11.17 -20.41
N MET A 214 -2.55 -9.83 -20.37
CA MET A 214 -3.52 -8.95 -19.73
C MET A 214 -4.90 -9.09 -20.38
N THR A 215 -4.96 -9.19 -21.71
CA THR A 215 -6.22 -9.41 -22.44
C THR A 215 -6.86 -10.74 -22.05
N GLN A 216 -6.06 -11.81 -21.92
CA GLN A 216 -6.56 -13.12 -21.49
C GLN A 216 -7.03 -13.10 -20.03
N PHE A 217 -6.25 -12.50 -19.14
CA PHE A 217 -6.60 -12.32 -17.73
C PHE A 217 -7.94 -11.58 -17.57
N LEU A 218 -8.11 -10.46 -18.27
CA LEU A 218 -9.33 -9.64 -18.18
C LEU A 218 -10.58 -10.33 -18.73
N ARG A 219 -10.48 -11.34 -19.61
CA ARG A 219 -11.65 -12.12 -20.03
C ARG A 219 -12.35 -12.83 -18.87
N VAL A 220 -11.62 -13.10 -17.80
CA VAL A 220 -12.10 -13.87 -16.65
C VAL A 220 -12.19 -12.99 -15.40
N ALA A 221 -11.19 -12.14 -15.16
CA ALA A 221 -11.08 -11.35 -13.92
C ALA A 221 -11.88 -10.04 -13.93
N ALA A 222 -12.17 -9.46 -15.11
CA ALA A 222 -12.72 -8.11 -15.20
C ALA A 222 -13.98 -7.85 -14.34
N PRO A 223 -14.95 -8.78 -14.21
CA PRO A 223 -16.12 -8.57 -13.35
C PRO A 223 -15.78 -8.32 -11.87
N ASP A 224 -14.65 -8.83 -11.39
CA ASP A 224 -14.27 -8.77 -9.99
C ASP A 224 -13.41 -7.54 -9.63
N LEU A 225 -12.77 -6.92 -10.64
CA LEU A 225 -11.79 -5.83 -10.44
C LEU A 225 -12.41 -4.49 -10.03
N GLY A 226 -13.67 -4.24 -10.43
CA GLY A 226 -14.34 -2.96 -10.19
C GLY A 226 -14.32 -2.57 -8.70
N SER A 227 -13.66 -1.45 -8.37
CA SER A 227 -13.47 -1.00 -6.99
C SER A 227 -13.42 0.52 -6.86
N ASP A 228 -13.80 1.06 -5.70
CA ASP A 228 -13.77 2.50 -5.45
C ASP A 228 -12.36 3.03 -5.24
N ILE A 229 -11.56 2.25 -4.51
CA ILE A 229 -10.19 2.57 -4.14
C ILE A 229 -9.26 1.61 -4.88
N TYR A 230 -8.15 2.13 -5.43
CA TYR A 230 -7.15 1.31 -6.09
C TYR A 230 -5.74 1.74 -5.71
N LYS A 231 -4.96 0.81 -5.14
CA LYS A 231 -3.50 0.97 -5.06
C LYS A 231 -2.93 0.70 -6.44
N LEU A 232 -2.37 1.73 -7.07
CA LEU A 232 -1.73 1.60 -8.38
C LEU A 232 -0.71 0.45 -8.37
N SER A 233 -0.77 -0.38 -9.40
CA SER A 233 0.13 -1.53 -9.50
C SER A 233 1.56 -1.06 -9.73
N HIS A 234 2.54 -1.76 -9.16
CA HIS A 234 3.96 -1.55 -9.43
C HIS A 234 4.38 -0.09 -9.18
N HIS A 235 4.00 0.42 -8.00
CA HIS A 235 4.25 1.80 -7.58
C HIS A 235 3.70 2.87 -8.55
N GLY A 236 2.73 2.52 -9.40
CA GLY A 236 2.25 3.38 -10.47
C GLY A 236 3.15 3.41 -11.71
N ALA A 237 3.84 2.31 -12.00
CA ALA A 237 4.52 2.09 -13.27
C ALA A 237 3.55 2.14 -14.45
N TYR A 238 4.05 2.61 -15.59
CA TYR A 238 3.32 2.65 -16.86
C TYR A 238 4.25 2.16 -17.98
N ASN A 239 4.72 0.92 -17.83
CA ASN A 239 5.78 0.29 -18.64
C ASN A 239 5.23 -0.57 -19.79
N GLY A 240 3.94 -0.45 -20.11
CA GLY A 240 3.24 -1.32 -21.07
C GLY A 240 2.79 -2.67 -20.49
N LYS A 241 3.16 -2.98 -19.23
CA LYS A 241 2.71 -4.18 -18.52
C LYS A 241 1.82 -3.87 -17.32
N ALA A 242 2.25 -2.97 -16.45
CA ALA A 242 1.49 -2.46 -15.31
C ALA A 242 0.53 -1.34 -15.73
N ASN A 243 -0.60 -1.20 -15.02
CA ASN A 243 -1.57 -0.12 -15.19
C ASN A 243 -2.01 0.11 -16.66
N GLN A 244 -2.13 -0.95 -17.45
CA GLN A 244 -2.59 -0.85 -18.84
C GLN A 244 -4.00 -0.28 -18.88
N LYS A 245 -4.31 0.53 -19.91
CA LYS A 245 -5.60 1.21 -20.06
C LYS A 245 -6.81 0.27 -19.88
N GLN A 246 -6.76 -0.93 -20.46
CA GLN A 246 -7.83 -1.93 -20.33
C GLN A 246 -8.04 -2.42 -18.88
N PHE A 247 -6.95 -2.57 -18.12
CA PHE A 247 -7.00 -2.91 -16.70
C PHE A 247 -7.60 -1.76 -15.89
N LEU A 248 -7.15 -0.52 -16.12
CA LEU A 248 -7.68 0.66 -15.44
C LEU A 248 -9.17 0.90 -15.71
N ILE A 249 -9.65 0.55 -16.91
CA ILE A 249 -11.08 0.60 -17.27
C ILE A 249 -11.88 -0.44 -16.46
N ALA A 250 -11.35 -1.65 -16.28
CA ALA A 250 -12.00 -2.68 -15.48
C ALA A 250 -12.03 -2.33 -13.99
N VAL A 251 -10.96 -1.75 -13.45
CA VAL A 251 -10.89 -1.31 -12.05
C VAL A 251 -11.83 -0.13 -11.77
N LYS A 252 -11.88 0.87 -12.67
CA LYS A 252 -12.80 2.02 -12.61
C LYS A 252 -12.80 2.78 -11.26
N ALA A 253 -11.62 2.92 -10.65
CA ALA A 253 -11.47 3.55 -9.35
C ALA A 253 -11.83 5.05 -9.33
N ARG A 254 -12.36 5.47 -8.17
CA ARG A 254 -12.67 6.87 -7.83
C ARG A 254 -11.58 7.50 -6.99
N TYR A 255 -10.83 6.70 -6.23
CA TYR A 255 -9.69 7.11 -5.42
C TYR A 255 -8.51 6.21 -5.74
N VAL A 256 -7.34 6.79 -6.00
CA VAL A 256 -6.15 6.00 -6.30
C VAL A 256 -4.96 6.50 -5.52
N PHE A 257 -4.08 5.59 -5.13
CA PHE A 257 -2.84 5.97 -4.47
C PHE A 257 -1.69 5.10 -4.94
N SER A 258 -0.48 5.60 -4.79
CA SER A 258 0.74 4.82 -4.97
C SER A 258 1.58 4.86 -3.71
N SER A 259 2.12 3.71 -3.35
CA SER A 259 3.24 3.63 -2.43
C SER A 259 4.55 3.92 -3.16
N SER A 260 5.59 4.19 -2.38
CA SER A 260 6.91 4.67 -2.77
C SER A 260 7.58 3.87 -3.89
N GLY A 261 8.10 4.58 -4.91
CA GLY A 261 8.79 3.98 -6.06
C GLY A 261 9.94 4.82 -6.59
N TYR A 262 10.58 5.60 -5.72
CA TYR A 262 11.56 6.63 -6.09
C TYR A 262 12.83 6.10 -6.73
N MET A 263 13.21 4.85 -6.45
CA MET A 263 14.39 4.25 -7.08
C MET A 263 14.21 4.19 -8.60
N TYR A 264 12.99 3.89 -9.05
CA TYR A 264 12.64 3.68 -10.45
C TYR A 264 11.84 4.83 -11.07
N GLY A 265 11.69 5.95 -10.35
CA GLY A 265 10.92 7.10 -10.81
C GLY A 265 9.44 6.74 -11.00
N HIS A 266 8.84 6.16 -9.97
CA HIS A 266 7.42 5.88 -9.91
C HIS A 266 6.74 6.76 -8.86
N PRO A 267 5.47 7.16 -9.08
CA PRO A 267 4.61 6.84 -10.23
C PRO A 267 5.00 7.58 -11.52
N ARG A 268 4.63 7.02 -12.69
CA ARG A 268 4.89 7.63 -14.01
C ARG A 268 3.90 8.75 -14.34
N CYS A 269 4.34 9.84 -14.99
CA CYS A 269 3.42 10.93 -15.32
C CYS A 269 2.30 10.55 -16.31
N GLU A 270 2.45 9.45 -17.04
CA GLU A 270 1.43 8.83 -17.87
C GLU A 270 0.21 8.40 -17.05
N ILE A 271 0.40 7.84 -15.85
CA ILE A 271 -0.72 7.44 -14.98
C ILE A 271 -1.47 8.67 -14.45
N ALA A 272 -0.73 9.71 -14.08
CA ALA A 272 -1.29 10.99 -13.68
C ALA A 272 -2.11 11.63 -14.82
N LYS A 273 -1.59 11.58 -16.05
CA LYS A 273 -2.30 12.06 -17.25
C LYS A 273 -3.57 11.26 -17.51
N TYR A 274 -3.54 9.93 -17.35
CA TYR A 274 -4.75 9.10 -17.46
C TYR A 274 -5.82 9.59 -16.49
N TYR A 275 -5.51 9.64 -15.19
CA TYR A 275 -6.47 10.02 -14.16
C TYR A 275 -6.88 11.49 -14.19
N ARG A 276 -6.05 12.37 -14.78
CA ARG A 276 -6.41 13.79 -14.98
C ARG A 276 -7.74 13.96 -15.72
N SER A 277 -8.04 13.07 -16.66
CA SER A 277 -9.29 13.09 -17.44
C SER A 277 -10.42 12.23 -16.86
N LYS A 278 -10.13 11.41 -15.83
CA LYS A 278 -11.07 10.40 -15.30
C LYS A 278 -11.58 10.73 -13.91
N LEU A 279 -10.78 11.41 -13.09
CA LEU A 279 -11.16 11.77 -11.73
C LEU A 279 -11.68 13.21 -11.66
N PRO A 280 -12.71 13.47 -10.83
CA PRO A 280 -13.22 14.82 -10.59
C PRO A 280 -12.22 15.69 -9.81
N ASN A 281 -12.44 17.00 -9.79
CA ASN A 281 -11.70 17.95 -8.96
C ASN A 281 -12.48 18.25 -7.67
N ASN A 282 -12.64 17.26 -6.79
CA ASN A 282 -13.56 17.32 -5.65
C ASN A 282 -12.91 17.03 -4.30
N VAL A 283 -11.58 17.00 -4.22
CA VAL A 283 -10.84 16.88 -2.95
C VAL A 283 -10.00 18.13 -2.70
N PRO A 284 -9.60 18.41 -1.44
CA PRO A 284 -8.69 19.51 -1.14
C PRO A 284 -7.41 19.44 -1.98
N PRO A 285 -6.80 20.59 -2.34
CA PRO A 285 -5.49 20.62 -2.97
C PRO A 285 -4.46 19.86 -2.14
N HIS A 286 -3.68 18.99 -2.78
CA HIS A 286 -2.59 18.27 -2.15
C HIS A 286 -1.43 18.08 -3.13
N PRO A 287 -0.19 17.91 -2.61
CA PRO A 287 0.98 17.69 -3.44
C PRO A 287 0.93 16.32 -4.11
N TYR A 288 1.44 16.27 -5.34
CA TYR A 288 1.58 15.05 -6.11
C TYR A 288 2.85 15.12 -6.96
N THR A 289 3.65 14.07 -6.94
CA THR A 289 4.85 13.94 -7.77
C THR A 289 4.70 12.74 -8.68
N CYS A 290 5.04 12.94 -9.96
CA CYS A 290 5.24 11.86 -10.91
C CYS A 290 6.57 12.03 -11.64
N PHE A 291 6.97 11.04 -12.43
CA PHE A 291 8.23 11.09 -13.16
C PHE A 291 8.07 10.78 -14.64
N TYR A 292 8.80 11.54 -15.47
CA TYR A 292 9.05 11.20 -16.87
C TYR A 292 10.31 10.34 -16.98
N HIS A 293 10.27 9.30 -17.79
CA HIS A 293 11.48 8.57 -18.18
C HIS A 293 12.20 9.32 -19.30
N ILE A 294 13.47 9.65 -19.10
CA ILE A 294 14.29 10.43 -20.04
C ILE A 294 15.45 9.61 -20.66
N GLY A 295 15.42 8.28 -20.51
CA GLY A 295 16.43 7.36 -21.03
C GLY A 295 17.46 6.92 -19.97
N ASN A 296 18.20 5.85 -20.21
CA ASN A 296 19.29 5.33 -19.36
C ASN A 296 18.94 5.20 -17.85
N ARG A 297 17.71 4.75 -17.53
CA ARG A 297 17.20 4.67 -16.14
C ARG A 297 17.22 6.01 -15.39
N GLN A 298 17.18 7.12 -16.12
CA GLN A 298 17.06 8.47 -15.57
C GLN A 298 15.61 8.94 -15.61
N TYR A 299 15.24 9.69 -14.58
CA TYR A 299 13.89 10.11 -14.34
C TYR A 299 13.85 11.59 -13.97
N ARG A 300 12.97 12.34 -14.63
CA ARG A 300 12.75 13.75 -14.33
C ARG A 300 11.43 13.91 -13.56
N PRO A 301 11.46 14.41 -12.31
CA PRO A 301 10.25 14.61 -11.53
C PRO A 301 9.40 15.76 -12.09
N LEU A 302 8.09 15.64 -11.93
CA LEU A 302 7.11 16.70 -12.10
C LEU A 302 6.30 16.81 -10.81
N ASN A 303 6.50 17.90 -10.09
CA ASN A 303 5.76 18.22 -8.87
C ASN A 303 4.57 19.11 -9.22
N MET A 304 3.39 18.76 -8.71
CA MET A 304 2.17 19.50 -8.93
C MET A 304 1.32 19.52 -7.67
N ASN A 305 0.39 20.46 -7.59
CA ASN A 305 -0.76 20.36 -6.69
C ASN A 305 -1.97 19.92 -7.49
N THR A 306 -2.76 19.02 -6.94
CA THR A 306 -3.96 18.49 -7.58
C THR A 306 -5.15 18.52 -6.62
N LYS A 307 -6.36 18.69 -7.18
CA LYS A 307 -7.65 18.52 -6.49
C LYS A 307 -8.33 17.21 -6.86
N LYS A 308 -7.59 16.31 -7.53
CA LYS A 308 -8.07 15.00 -7.96
C LYS A 308 -7.74 13.97 -6.90
N PRO A 309 -8.62 12.99 -6.64
CA PRO A 309 -8.36 11.90 -5.67
C PRO A 309 -7.29 10.90 -6.16
N ILE A 310 -6.06 11.38 -6.33
CA ILE A 310 -4.88 10.62 -6.72
C ILE A 310 -3.71 11.02 -5.81
N TYR A 311 -3.21 10.07 -5.03
CA TYR A 311 -2.31 10.33 -3.92
C TYR A 311 -0.98 9.59 -4.09
N VAL A 312 0.06 10.10 -3.44
CA VAL A 312 1.35 9.44 -3.28
C VAL A 312 1.72 9.50 -1.80
N THR A 313 2.32 8.43 -1.30
CA THR A 313 2.91 8.41 0.05
C THR A 313 4.09 9.37 0.15
N SER A 314 4.68 9.74 -0.98
CA SER A 314 5.83 10.63 -1.01
C SER A 314 5.78 11.60 -2.18
N ALA A 315 5.95 12.90 -1.90
CA ALA A 315 6.05 13.96 -2.89
C ALA A 315 7.36 14.74 -2.74
N LEU A 316 7.95 15.20 -3.84
CA LEU A 316 9.19 15.98 -3.84
C LEU A 316 8.88 17.48 -3.71
N LYS A 317 9.68 18.19 -2.90
CA LYS A 317 9.57 19.63 -2.65
C LYS A 317 10.88 20.33 -3.01
N GLY A 318 10.81 21.23 -4.00
CA GLY A 318 11.88 22.18 -4.33
C GLY A 318 13.22 21.56 -4.73
N ASN A 319 14.15 22.42 -5.13
CA ASN A 319 15.55 22.07 -5.34
C ASN A 319 16.38 23.10 -4.55
N PHE A 320 17.03 22.67 -3.47
CA PHE A 320 17.88 23.53 -2.65
C PHE A 320 19.33 23.07 -2.83
N ASN A 321 20.17 23.91 -3.48
CA ASN A 321 21.58 23.61 -3.74
C ASN A 321 21.86 22.26 -4.44
N GLY A 322 20.98 21.82 -5.35
CA GLY A 322 21.12 20.55 -6.06
C GLY A 322 20.55 19.33 -5.33
N TRP A 323 19.85 19.55 -4.21
CA TRP A 323 19.15 18.53 -3.41
C TRP A 323 17.65 18.67 -3.54
N THR A 324 16.96 17.53 -3.64
CA THR A 324 15.50 17.49 -3.66
C THR A 324 14.98 16.97 -2.33
N GLU A 325 14.30 17.82 -1.58
CA GLU A 325 13.61 17.43 -0.34
C GLU A 325 12.36 16.62 -0.68
N SER A 326 11.93 15.75 0.25
CA SER A 326 10.68 15.02 0.08
C SER A 326 9.80 15.16 1.30
N HIS A 327 8.52 15.19 1.03
CA HIS A 327 7.46 15.08 2.00
C HIS A 327 6.91 13.67 1.96
N ASN A 328 7.23 12.90 2.99
CA ASN A 328 6.63 11.60 3.24
C ASN A 328 5.37 11.80 4.09
N THR A 329 4.31 11.11 3.72
CA THR A 329 2.97 11.28 4.26
C THR A 329 2.27 9.93 4.24
N VAL A 330 1.51 9.65 5.29
CA VAL A 330 0.61 8.50 5.27
C VAL A 330 -0.59 8.88 4.43
N VAL A 331 -0.94 8.06 3.44
CA VAL A 331 -2.25 8.17 2.80
C VAL A 331 -3.24 7.41 3.65
N LYS A 332 -4.05 8.12 4.45
CA LYS A 332 -5.08 7.53 5.30
C LYS A 332 -6.44 7.64 4.63
N ILE A 333 -7.05 6.52 4.32
CA ILE A 333 -8.39 6.43 3.73
C ILE A 333 -9.34 5.93 4.82
N ASN A 334 -10.31 6.76 5.19
CA ASN A 334 -11.33 6.47 6.18
C ASN A 334 -12.63 6.05 5.44
N ILE A 335 -13.17 4.88 5.75
CA ILE A 335 -14.43 4.38 5.18
C ILE A 335 -15.49 4.32 6.29
N ASP A 336 -16.49 5.18 6.15
CA ASP A 336 -17.62 5.31 7.06
C ASP A 336 -18.89 4.83 6.36
N ILE A 337 -19.34 3.61 6.69
CA ILE A 337 -20.53 3.01 6.07
C ILE A 337 -21.84 3.59 6.61
N ASN A 338 -21.82 4.19 7.81
CA ASN A 338 -23.01 4.78 8.42
C ASN A 338 -23.40 6.05 7.66
N ASN A 339 -22.40 6.79 7.17
CA ASN A 339 -22.58 8.00 6.37
C ASN A 339 -22.35 7.79 4.86
N ASN A 340 -22.07 6.54 4.43
CA ASN A 340 -21.70 6.18 3.06
C ASN A 340 -20.60 7.09 2.47
N LYS A 341 -19.54 7.32 3.26
CA LYS A 341 -18.52 8.34 2.99
C LYS A 341 -17.11 7.74 2.96
N ILE A 342 -16.30 8.23 2.02
CA ILE A 342 -14.86 7.99 1.95
C ILE A 342 -14.15 9.34 2.13
N ASP A 343 -13.33 9.44 3.16
CA ASP A 343 -12.48 10.61 3.45
C ASP A 343 -11.01 10.24 3.36
N ILE A 344 -10.17 11.14 2.84
CA ILE A 344 -8.73 10.90 2.72
C ILE A 344 -7.98 11.99 3.46
N ASP A 345 -7.21 11.58 4.45
CA ASP A 345 -6.30 12.42 5.20
C ASP A 345 -4.86 12.14 4.78
N LEU A 346 -4.04 13.19 4.85
CA LEU A 346 -2.63 13.16 4.53
C LEU A 346 -1.80 13.61 5.74
N PRO A 347 -1.88 12.90 6.89
CA PRO A 347 -1.12 13.30 8.07
C PRO A 347 0.39 13.19 7.80
N PRO A 348 1.18 14.17 8.25
CA PRO A 348 2.64 14.10 8.16
C PRO A 348 3.17 12.98 9.06
N LEU A 349 4.30 12.40 8.67
CA LEU A 349 5.08 11.52 9.53
C LEU A 349 6.23 12.30 10.16
N GLY A 350 6.06 12.72 11.41
CA GLY A 350 7.11 13.39 12.19
C GLY A 350 7.76 14.58 11.48
N ASN A 351 9.03 14.85 11.78
CA ASN A 351 9.82 15.85 11.07
C ASN A 351 10.17 15.34 9.66
N GLU A 352 9.99 16.20 8.65
CA GLU A 352 10.19 15.93 7.21
C GLU A 352 11.45 15.10 6.93
N ILE A 353 11.29 13.84 6.49
CA ILE A 353 12.43 12.99 6.07
C ILE A 353 13.04 13.58 4.79
N LYS A 354 14.24 14.15 4.92
CA LYS A 354 14.98 14.75 3.82
C LYS A 354 15.64 13.68 2.95
N ILE A 355 15.06 13.43 1.78
CA ILE A 355 15.72 12.65 0.73
C ILE A 355 16.97 13.38 0.26
N ARG A 356 18.10 12.65 0.16
CA ARG A 356 19.32 13.15 -0.47
C ARG A 356 19.52 12.49 -1.83
N LYS A 357 18.70 12.86 -2.82
CA LYS A 357 18.85 12.37 -4.20
C LYS A 357 18.95 13.54 -5.18
N LYS A 358 20.03 13.57 -5.96
CA LYS A 358 20.22 14.52 -7.04
C LYS A 358 19.46 14.02 -8.26
N TYR A 359 18.38 14.70 -8.63
CA TYR A 359 17.72 14.48 -9.92
C TYR A 359 18.40 15.34 -10.99
N PRO A 360 18.55 14.85 -12.23
CA PRO A 360 19.00 15.69 -13.32
C PRO A 360 18.02 16.85 -13.53
N ASN A 361 18.55 18.06 -13.69
CA ASN A 361 17.78 19.28 -13.93
C ASN A 361 17.01 19.22 -15.26
#